data_AF-A0A844MW43-F1
#
_entry.id   AF-A0A844MW43-F1
#
_cell.length_a   1.000
_cell.length_b   1.000
_cell.length_c   1.000
_cell.angle_alpha   90.00
_cell.angle_beta   90.00
_cell.angle_gamma   90.00
#
_symmetry.space_group_name_H-M   'P 1'
#
loop_
_entity.id
_entity.type
_entity.pdbx_description
1 polymer ?
#
loop_
_entity_poly.entity_id
_entity_poly.type
_entity_poly.pdbx_seq_one_letter_code
_entity_poly.pdbx_strand_id
1 'polypeptide(L)'
;MNYFHEAKAHFVASHQHPINQFLHHLTNLLAIGAVVCLFYDWRLTLVCLVLTQVFALGGHAVFEKNDPAFVKYPGITIIVSILWSFENWFGVRQVVRSVTQKSV
;
A
#
# COMPACT_ATOMS: atom_id res chain seq x y z
N MET A 1 18.38 11.41 -12.12
CA MET A 1 17.40 11.29 -11.02
C MET A 1 17.73 10.00 -10.25
N ASN A 2 17.51 9.96 -8.93
CA ASN A 2 17.80 8.78 -8.12
C ASN A 2 16.71 7.72 -8.35
N TYR A 3 17.08 6.46 -8.61
CA TYR A 3 16.19 5.33 -8.92
C TYR A 3 15.01 5.20 -7.94
N PHE A 4 15.23 5.46 -6.64
CA PHE A 4 14.17 5.46 -5.64
C PHE A 4 13.10 6.54 -5.87
N HIS A 5 13.50 7.74 -6.30
CA HIS A 5 12.57 8.84 -6.55
C HIS A 5 11.68 8.56 -7.76
N GLU A 6 12.23 7.93 -8.79
CA GLU A 6 11.47 7.50 -9.97
C GLU A 6 10.45 6.41 -9.60
N ALA A 7 10.87 5.41 -8.81
CA ALA A 7 9.99 4.38 -8.30
C ALA A 7 8.87 4.97 -7.42
N LYS A 8 9.19 5.96 -6.57
CA LYS A 8 8.21 6.68 -5.75
C LYS A 8 7.22 7.48 -6.59
N ALA A 9 7.70 8.23 -7.58
CA ALA A 9 6.83 8.99 -8.48
C ALA A 9 5.89 8.06 -9.25
N HIS A 10 6.42 6.94 -9.79
CA HIS A 10 5.61 5.94 -10.48
C HIS A 10 4.60 5.26 -9.54
N PHE A 11 5.01 4.93 -8.32
CA PHE A 11 4.11 4.37 -7.31
C PHE A 11 2.93 5.30 -7.05
N VAL A 12 3.20 6.58 -6.73
CA VAL A 12 2.13 7.56 -6.49
C VAL A 12 1.23 7.67 -7.72
N ALA A 13 1.79 7.82 -8.92
CA ALA A 13 1.00 7.92 -10.16
C ALA A 13 0.12 6.69 -10.43
N SER A 14 0.54 5.50 -10.00
CA SER A 14 -0.22 4.25 -10.16
C SER A 14 -1.34 4.07 -9.12
N HIS A 15 -1.39 4.92 -8.09
CA HIS A 15 -2.33 4.81 -6.97
C HIS A 15 -3.06 6.13 -6.72
N GLN A 16 -4.13 6.39 -7.47
CA GLN A 16 -4.92 7.62 -7.37
C GLN A 16 -6.25 7.40 -6.67
N HIS A 17 -6.81 6.19 -6.74
CA HIS A 17 -8.12 5.88 -6.16
C HIS A 17 -8.01 5.77 -4.62
N PRO A 18 -8.85 6.48 -3.85
CA PRO A 18 -8.73 6.53 -2.39
C PRO A 18 -8.91 5.16 -1.72
N ILE A 19 -9.77 4.30 -2.27
CA ILE A 19 -9.95 2.93 -1.75
C ILE A 19 -8.69 2.10 -2.01
N ASN A 20 -8.06 2.22 -3.18
CA ASN A 20 -6.83 1.49 -3.49
C ASN A 20 -5.68 1.95 -2.57
N GLN A 21 -5.54 3.25 -2.36
CA GLN A 21 -4.60 3.81 -1.40
C GLN A 21 -4.81 3.26 0.03
N PHE A 22 -6.07 3.20 0.49
CA PHE A 22 -6.40 2.61 1.78
C PHE A 22 -6.03 1.13 1.85
N LEU A 23 -6.36 0.35 0.81
CA LEU A 23 -6.01 -1.08 0.74
C LEU A 23 -4.49 -1.29 0.79
N HIS A 24 -3.69 -0.41 0.19
CA HIS A 24 -2.23 -0.46 0.29
C HIS A 24 -1.72 -0.12 1.69
N HIS A 25 -2.31 0.86 2.38
CA HIS A 25 -1.99 1.10 3.79
C HIS A 25 -2.32 -0.11 4.67
N LEU A 26 -3.49 -0.73 4.46
CA LEU A 26 -3.89 -1.96 5.15
C LEU A 26 -2.94 -3.13 4.84
N THR A 27 -2.54 -3.26 3.58
CA THR A 27 -1.53 -4.23 3.13
C THR A 27 -0.20 -4.04 3.88
N ASN A 28 0.27 -2.80 4.02
CA ASN A 28 1.53 -2.53 4.72
C ASN A 28 1.43 -2.82 6.22
N LEU A 29 0.29 -2.52 6.86
CA LEU A 29 0.04 -2.92 8.24
C LEU A 29 0.02 -4.45 8.41
N LEU A 30 -0.60 -5.17 7.48
CA LEU A 30 -0.59 -6.63 7.48
C LEU A 30 0.80 -7.19 7.26
N ALA A 31 1.61 -6.60 6.37
CA ALA A 31 2.99 -7.03 6.15
C ALA A 31 3.85 -6.86 7.41
N ILE A 32 3.73 -5.72 8.10
CA ILE A 32 4.40 -5.48 9.40
C ILE A 32 3.89 -6.48 10.44
N GLY A 33 2.57 -6.68 10.53
CA GLY A 33 1.95 -7.66 11.42
C GLY A 33 2.40 -9.10 11.14
N ALA A 34 2.57 -9.48 9.86
CA ALA A 34 3.02 -10.79 9.45
C ALA A 34 4.42 -11.11 9.98
N VAL A 35 5.32 -10.11 9.99
CA VAL A 35 6.67 -10.22 10.56
C VAL A 35 6.59 -10.47 12.06
N VAL A 36 5.70 -9.79 12.79
CA VAL A 36 5.49 -10.04 14.22
C VAL A 36 4.90 -11.43 14.45
N CYS A 37 3.87 -11.80 13.68
CA CYS A 37 3.22 -13.11 13.77
C CYS A 37 4.18 -14.27 13.48
N LEU A 38 5.25 -14.05 12.69
CA LEU A 38 6.22 -15.10 12.38
C LEU A 38 6.88 -15.66 13.64
N PHE A 39 7.02 -14.83 14.67
CA PHE A 39 7.60 -15.21 15.96
C PHE A 39 6.56 -15.75 16.96
N TYR A 40 5.27 -15.73 16.62
CA TYR A 40 4.18 -16.19 17.48
C TYR A 40 3.49 -17.45 16.91
N ASP A 41 2.97 -17.36 15.69
CA ASP A 41 2.35 -18.46 14.95
C ASP A 41 2.50 -18.24 13.44
N TRP A 42 3.29 -19.10 12.80
CA TRP A 42 3.55 -19.06 11.37
C TRP A 42 2.28 -19.22 10.51
N ARG A 43 1.22 -19.85 11.04
CA ARG A 43 -0.08 -19.96 10.35
C ARG A 43 -0.73 -18.60 10.19
N LEU A 44 -0.65 -17.75 11.21
CA LEU A 44 -1.13 -16.37 11.15
C LEU A 44 -0.31 -15.56 10.14
N THR A 45 1.01 -15.78 10.07
CA THR A 45 1.85 -15.18 9.03
C THR A 45 1.35 -15.53 7.64
N LEU A 46 1.04 -16.80 7.36
CA LEU A 46 0.48 -17.19 6.06
C LEU A 46 -0.83 -16.49 5.74
N VAL A 47 -1.73 -16.38 6.73
CA VAL A 47 -3.00 -15.65 6.55
C VAL A 47 -2.72 -14.18 6.21
N CYS A 48 -1.82 -13.52 6.94
CA CYS A 48 -1.42 -12.15 6.64
C CYS A 48 -0.83 -12.02 5.24
N LEU A 49 0.07 -12.92 4.83
CA LEU A 49 0.68 -12.91 3.49
C LEU A 49 -0.33 -13.12 2.37
N VAL A 50 -1.34 -13.97 2.56
CA VAL A 50 -2.41 -14.11 1.56
C VAL A 50 -3.23 -12.82 1.47
N LEU A 51 -3.61 -12.25 2.61
CA LEU A 51 -4.37 -11.01 2.65
C LEU A 51 -3.62 -9.82 2.05
N THR A 52 -2.29 -9.74 2.21
CA THR A 52 -1.47 -8.70 1.55
C THR A 52 -1.58 -8.78 0.04
N GLN A 53 -1.57 -9.99 -0.54
CA GLN A 53 -1.73 -10.16 -1.99
C GLN A 53 -3.13 -9.80 -2.45
N VAL A 54 -4.16 -10.24 -1.71
CA VAL A 54 -5.57 -9.96 -2.06
C VAL A 54 -5.84 -8.45 -2.06
N PHE A 55 -5.36 -7.72 -1.06
CA PHE A 55 -5.60 -6.27 -0.99
C PHE A 55 -4.75 -5.47 -1.97
N ALA A 56 -3.47 -5.80 -2.14
CA ALA A 56 -2.62 -5.12 -3.10
C ALA A 56 -3.13 -5.31 -4.54
N LEU A 57 -3.37 -6.56 -4.94
CA LEU A 57 -3.79 -6.87 -6.32
C LEU A 57 -5.27 -6.57 -6.55
N GLY A 58 -6.13 -6.84 -5.56
CA GLY A 58 -7.56 -6.54 -5.66
C GLY A 58 -7.85 -5.05 -5.77
N GLY A 59 -7.05 -4.22 -5.09
CA GLY A 59 -7.11 -2.76 -5.22
C GLY A 59 -6.89 -2.29 -6.66
N HIS A 60 -5.85 -2.82 -7.31
CA HIS A 60 -5.56 -2.54 -8.71
C HIS A 60 -6.60 -3.14 -9.67
N ALA A 61 -7.00 -4.40 -9.47
CA ALA A 61 -7.92 -5.08 -10.38
C ALA A 61 -9.33 -4.46 -10.38
N VAL A 62 -9.83 -4.03 -9.22
CA VAL A 62 -11.20 -3.53 -9.06
C VAL A 62 -11.29 -2.02 -9.21
N PHE A 63 -10.37 -1.26 -8.60
CA PHE A 63 -10.50 0.19 -8.47
C PHE A 63 -9.62 0.99 -9.45
N GLU A 64 -8.31 0.73 -9.52
CA GLU A 64 -7.43 1.50 -10.41
C GLU A 64 -7.54 1.06 -11.87
N LYS A 65 -7.70 -0.24 -12.12
CA LYS A 65 -7.68 -0.88 -13.44
C LYS A 65 -6.40 -0.57 -14.23
N ASN A 66 -5.27 -0.46 -13.53
CA ASN A 66 -3.94 -0.27 -14.09
C ASN A 66 -2.96 -1.35 -13.60
N ASP A 67 -1.76 -1.36 -14.16
CA ASP A 67 -0.72 -2.30 -13.75
C ASP A 67 -0.12 -1.94 -12.39
N PRO A 68 0.16 -2.93 -11.52
CA PRO A 68 0.84 -2.69 -10.26
C PRO A 68 2.23 -2.07 -10.50
N ALA A 69 2.60 -1.08 -9.69
CA ALA A 69 3.92 -0.44 -9.78
C ALA A 69 5.10 -1.41 -9.64
N PHE A 70 4.86 -2.57 -8.98
CA PHE A 70 5.83 -3.65 -8.83
C PHE A 70 6.30 -4.25 -10.17
N VAL A 71 5.46 -4.20 -11.22
CA VAL A 71 5.82 -4.70 -12.56
C VAL A 71 7.01 -3.92 -13.12
N LYS A 72 7.04 -2.60 -12.92
CA LYS A 72 8.11 -1.73 -13.44
C LYS A 72 9.31 -1.64 -12.50
N TYR A 73 9.07 -1.64 -11.19
CA TYR A 73 10.09 -1.46 -10.16
C TYR A 73 10.04 -2.59 -9.11
N PRO A 74 10.42 -3.82 -9.47
CA PRO A 74 10.30 -4.98 -8.59
C PRO A 74 11.14 -4.82 -7.32
N GLY A 75 10.58 -5.25 -6.19
CA GLY A 75 11.21 -5.18 -4.87
C GLY A 75 11.19 -3.78 -4.26
N ILE A 76 11.74 -2.76 -4.95
CA ILE A 76 11.83 -1.40 -4.41
C ILE A 76 10.46 -0.77 -4.19
N THR A 77 9.44 -1.13 -4.99
CA THR A 77 8.05 -0.70 -4.78
C THR A 77 7.50 -1.07 -3.40
N ILE A 78 7.95 -2.18 -2.80
CA ILE A 78 7.50 -2.58 -1.46
C ILE A 78 8.01 -1.56 -0.42
N ILE A 79 9.30 -1.22 -0.50
CA ILE A 79 9.92 -0.22 0.38
C ILE A 79 9.26 1.14 0.19
N VAL A 80 9.06 1.55 -1.07
CA VAL A 80 8.35 2.79 -1.41
C VAL A 80 6.95 2.82 -0.83
N SER A 81 6.19 1.72 -0.94
CA SER A 81 4.81 1.62 -0.44
C SER A 81 4.74 1.77 1.09
N ILE A 82 5.64 1.09 1.82
CA ILE A 82 5.74 1.20 3.28
C ILE A 82 6.12 2.62 3.69
N LEU A 83 7.16 3.21 3.08
CA LEU A 83 7.59 4.58 3.40
C LEU A 83 6.49 5.60 3.08
N TRP A 84 5.84 5.47 1.93
CA TRP A 84 4.69 6.29 1.57
C TRP A 84 3.54 6.14 2.58
N SER A 85 3.34 4.95 3.16
CA SER A 85 2.38 4.75 4.23
C SER A 85 2.74 5.50 5.50
N PHE A 86 4.00 5.49 5.93
CA PHE A 86 4.45 6.32 7.05
C PHE A 86 4.26 7.82 6.78
N GLU A 87 4.63 8.30 5.59
CA GLU A 87 4.46 9.71 5.20
C GLU A 87 2.99 10.17 5.23
N ASN A 88 2.06 9.24 4.98
CA ASN A 88 0.62 9.50 4.97
C ASN A 88 -0.10 9.07 6.26
N TRP A 89 0.66 8.69 7.29
CA TRP A 89 0.13 8.23 8.58
C TRP A 89 -0.85 7.07 8.40
N PHE A 90 -0.48 6.10 7.56
CA PHE A 90 -1.26 4.93 7.21
C PHE A 90 -2.71 5.25 6.78
N GLY A 91 -2.90 6.32 6.00
CA GLY A 91 -4.21 6.69 5.46
C GLY A 91 -4.93 7.80 6.22
N VAL A 92 -4.50 8.12 7.44
CA VAL A 92 -5.16 9.13 8.29
C VAL A 92 -5.17 10.49 7.59
N ARG A 93 -4.08 10.87 6.91
CA ARG A 93 -4.02 12.15 6.17
C ARG A 93 -5.05 12.22 5.04
N GLN A 94 -5.28 11.12 4.32
CA GLN A 94 -6.29 11.09 3.25
C GLN A 94 -7.71 11.15 3.80
N VAL A 95 -7.98 10.45 4.91
CA VAL A 95 -9.28 10.51 5.58
C VAL A 95 -9.58 11.93 6.04
N VAL A 96 -8.64 12.57 6.75
CA VAL A 96 -8.79 13.97 7.22
C VAL A 96 -9.07 14.91 6.04
N ARG A 97 -8.30 14.80 4.95
CA ARG A 97 -8.55 15.61 3.74
C ARG A 97 -9.95 15.40 3.16
N SER A 98 -10.42 14.14 3.06
CA SER A 98 -11.75 13.84 2.53
C SER A 98 -12.89 14.41 3.38
N VAL A 99 -12.70 14.48 4.70
CA VAL A 99 -13.67 15.08 5.64
C VAL A 99 -13.67 16.59 5.53
N THR A 100 -12.49 17.23 5.54
CA THR A 100 -12.36 18.70 5.39
C THR A 100 -12.88 19.21 4.04
N GLN A 101 -12.71 18.44 2.97
CA GLN A 101 -13.12 18.83 1.62
C GLN A 101 -14.64 18.70 1.39
N LYS A 102 -15.34 17.91 2.23
CA LYS A 102 -16.82 17.83 2.23
C LYS A 102 -17.50 18.92 3.06
N SER A 103 -16.75 19.65 3.89
CA SER A 103 -17.26 20.69 4.78
C SER A 103 -17.15 22.12 4.23
N VAL A 104 -16.77 22.28 2.96
CA VAL A 104 -16.68 23.58 2.26
C VAL A 104 -17.69 23.61 1.12
#